data_AF-A0A8T7ME11-F1
#
_entry.id   AF-A0A8T7ME11-F1
#
_cell.length_a   1.000
_cell.length_b   1.000
_cell.length_c   1.000
_cell.angle_alpha   90.00
_cell.angle_beta   90.00
_cell.angle_gamma   90.00
#
_symmetry.space_group_name_H-M   'P 1'
#
loop_
_entity.id
_entity.type
_entity.pdbx_description
1 polymer ?
#
loop_
_entity_poly.entity_id
_entity_poly.type
_entity_poly.pdbx_seq_one_letter_code
_entity_poly.pdbx_strand_id
1 'polypeptide(L)'
;MNGRKSDRSILDPFTIQEGWFILDFPSLMIKPNPTLTLQEKALVRNTLDILQLNEDESFVKLRHKWLMDYCGGSTTYECFKKHAPFTAYELERQGKLQNIKKIMSLD
;
A
#
# COMPACT_ATOMS: atom_id res chain seq x y z
N MET A 1 -31.30 23.34 -11.20
CA MET A 1 -29.88 23.50 -11.56
C MET A 1 -29.09 22.56 -10.67
N ASN A 2 -28.87 21.31 -11.10
CA ASN A 2 -28.23 20.27 -10.30
C ASN A 2 -26.92 19.86 -10.96
N GLY A 3 -25.83 19.89 -10.19
CA GLY A 3 -24.53 19.43 -10.65
C GLY A 3 -23.42 19.86 -9.70
N ARG A 4 -23.56 19.59 -8.39
CA ARG A 4 -22.42 19.55 -7.48
C ARG A 4 -21.46 18.50 -8.03
N LYS A 5 -20.50 18.92 -8.86
CA LYS A 5 -19.33 18.13 -9.18
C LYS A 5 -18.65 17.90 -7.83
N SER A 6 -18.86 16.72 -7.27
CA SER A 6 -18.04 16.21 -6.18
C SER A 6 -16.60 16.36 -6.63
N ASP A 7 -15.91 17.34 -6.06
CA ASP A 7 -14.48 17.56 -6.22
C ASP A 7 -13.77 16.34 -5.66
N ARG A 8 -13.69 15.31 -6.49
CA ARG A 8 -12.99 14.07 -6.21
C ARG A 8 -11.51 14.38 -6.44
N SER A 9 -10.93 15.22 -5.58
CA SER A 9 -9.52 15.56 -5.67
C SER A 9 -8.71 14.31 -5.33
N ILE A 10 -8.20 13.65 -6.37
CA ILE A 10 -7.16 12.62 -6.25
C ILE A 10 -5.90 13.35 -5.78
N LEU A 11 -5.18 12.76 -4.82
CA LEU A 11 -3.89 13.32 -4.41
C LEU A 11 -2.92 13.30 -5.59
N ASP A 12 -2.33 14.46 -5.85
CA ASP A 12 -1.31 14.59 -6.87
C ASP A 12 -0.02 13.87 -6.41
N PRO A 13 0.59 12.99 -7.23
CA PRO A 13 1.77 12.22 -6.84
C PRO A 13 2.96 13.07 -6.38
N PHE A 14 3.08 14.32 -6.82
CA PHE A 14 4.14 15.24 -6.41
C PHE A 14 3.85 15.92 -5.06
N THR A 15 2.61 15.85 -4.58
CA THR A 15 2.19 16.41 -3.29
C THR A 15 2.19 15.38 -2.16
N ILE A 16 2.09 14.09 -2.49
CA ILE A 16 2.07 13.00 -1.52
C ILE A 16 3.38 12.99 -0.74
N GLN A 17 3.29 13.01 0.59
CA GLN A 17 4.45 12.87 1.47
C GLN A 17 4.66 11.41 1.87
N GLU A 18 5.90 11.10 2.22
CA GLU A 18 6.26 9.82 2.81
C GLU A 18 5.41 9.54 4.05
N GLY A 19 4.91 8.31 4.15
CA GLY A 19 4.07 7.89 5.27
C GLY A 19 2.64 8.42 5.23
N TRP A 20 2.12 8.97 4.12
CA TRP A 20 0.68 9.21 3.99
C TRP A 20 -0.12 7.92 3.80
N PHE A 21 0.42 7.03 2.99
CA PHE A 21 -0.09 5.70 2.72
C PHE A 21 0.69 4.69 3.55
N ILE A 22 -0.01 3.74 4.17
CA ILE A 22 0.56 2.64 4.93
C ILE A 22 0.06 1.33 4.35
N LEU A 23 0.95 0.37 4.18
CA LEU A 23 0.57 -0.99 3.86
C LEU A 23 0.34 -1.80 5.14
N ASP A 24 -0.84 -2.39 5.26
CA ASP A 24 -1.22 -3.25 6.36
C ASP A 24 -0.73 -4.69 6.10
N PHE A 25 -0.09 -5.30 7.08
CA PHE A 25 0.32 -6.71 7.03
C PHE A 25 -0.48 -7.50 8.08
N PRO A 26 -1.01 -8.69 7.77
CA PRO A 26 -0.78 -9.48 6.56
C PRO A 26 -1.72 -9.19 5.38
N SER A 27 -2.73 -8.34 5.56
CA SER A 27 -3.79 -8.14 4.55
C SER A 27 -3.32 -7.56 3.21
N LEU A 28 -2.16 -6.89 3.20
CA LEU A 28 -1.62 -6.12 2.09
C LEU A 28 -2.60 -5.05 1.60
N MET A 29 -3.41 -4.49 2.48
CA MET A 29 -4.32 -3.38 2.15
C MET A 29 -3.64 -2.04 2.42
N ILE A 30 -3.83 -1.06 1.55
CA ILE A 30 -3.32 0.30 1.77
C ILE A 30 -4.31 1.08 2.63
N LYS A 31 -3.83 1.76 3.67
CA LYS A 31 -4.62 2.55 4.61
C LYS A 31 -3.99 3.93 4.80
N PRO A 32 -4.77 4.96 5.16
CA PRO A 32 -4.19 6.22 5.58
C PRO A 32 -3.39 6.02 6.87
N ASN A 33 -2.28 6.75 6.99
CA ASN A 33 -1.51 6.72 8.23
C ASN A 33 -2.35 7.25 9.42
N PRO A 34 -2.41 6.51 10.54
CA PRO A 34 -3.19 6.93 11.72
C PRO A 34 -2.70 8.23 12.34
N THR A 35 -1.46 8.66 12.10
CA THR A 35 -0.92 9.93 12.63
C THR A 35 -1.34 11.16 11.83
N LEU A 36 -1.94 10.99 10.65
CA LEU A 36 -2.40 12.10 9.82
C LEU A 36 -3.59 12.85 10.45
N THR A 37 -3.75 14.11 10.06
CA THR A 37 -4.94 14.90 10.36
C THR A 37 -6.19 14.31 9.71
N LEU A 38 -7.37 14.68 10.19
CA LEU A 38 -8.64 14.22 9.61
C LEU A 38 -8.79 14.58 8.12
N GLN A 39 -8.29 15.76 7.73
CA GLN A 39 -8.33 16.22 6.34
C GLN A 39 -7.43 15.39 5.43
N GLU A 40 -6.18 15.14 5.84
CA GLU A 40 -5.25 14.30 5.09
C GLU A 40 -5.74 12.85 4.99
N LYS A 41 -6.30 12.30 6.08
CA LYS A 41 -6.94 10.97 6.06
C LYS A 41 -8.08 10.91 5.04
N ALA A 42 -8.89 11.96 4.95
CA ALA A 42 -9.98 12.02 3.98
C ALA A 42 -9.45 12.05 2.53
N LEU A 43 -8.38 12.81 2.26
CA LEU A 43 -7.73 12.86 0.94
C LEU A 43 -7.14 11.51 0.53
N VAL A 44 -6.45 10.84 1.46
CA VAL A 44 -5.88 9.51 1.22
C VAL A 44 -7.00 8.49 0.95
N ARG A 45 -8.07 8.47 1.77
CA ARG A 45 -9.22 7.59 1.55
C ARG A 45 -9.87 7.84 0.20
N ASN A 46 -10.15 9.09 -0.13
CA ASN A 46 -10.72 9.47 -1.43
C ASN A 46 -9.83 9.00 -2.59
N THR A 47 -8.50 9.13 -2.45
CA THR A 47 -7.54 8.64 -3.45
C THR A 47 -7.58 7.12 -3.58
N LEU A 48 -7.63 6.39 -2.46
CA LEU A 48 -7.74 4.93 -2.44
C LEU A 48 -9.03 4.44 -3.10
N ASP A 49 -10.15 5.12 -2.86
CA ASP A 49 -11.46 4.79 -3.41
C ASP A 49 -11.50 5.07 -4.92
N ILE A 50 -10.94 6.20 -5.37
CA ILE A 50 -10.93 6.56 -6.80
C ILE A 50 -9.98 5.67 -7.61
N LEU A 51 -8.79 5.40 -7.07
CA LEU A 51 -7.80 4.55 -7.74
C LEU A 51 -8.05 3.05 -7.54
N GLN A 52 -9.03 2.70 -6.70
CA GLN A 52 -9.41 1.32 -6.41
C GLN A 52 -8.23 0.42 -6.00
N LEU A 53 -7.21 0.99 -5.35
CA LEU A 53 -5.93 0.30 -5.04
C LEU A 53 -6.12 -0.93 -4.14
N ASN A 54 -7.26 -0.99 -3.45
CA ASN A 54 -7.68 -2.08 -2.59
C ASN A 54 -8.88 -2.87 -3.14
N GLU A 55 -9.71 -2.26 -4.00
CA GLU A 55 -10.90 -2.91 -4.56
C GLU A 55 -10.57 -3.75 -5.79
N ASP A 56 -9.61 -3.31 -6.59
CA ASP A 56 -9.10 -4.11 -7.68
C ASP A 56 -8.19 -5.19 -7.11
N GLU A 57 -8.75 -6.41 -7.00
CA GLU A 57 -8.06 -7.60 -6.53
C GLU A 57 -6.73 -7.82 -7.25
N SER A 58 -6.57 -7.33 -8.49
CA SER A 58 -5.32 -7.42 -9.25
C SER A 58 -4.16 -6.79 -8.50
N PHE A 59 -4.34 -5.62 -7.87
CA PHE A 59 -3.27 -4.92 -7.17
C PHE A 59 -2.89 -5.61 -5.86
N VAL A 60 -3.88 -6.09 -5.10
CA VAL A 60 -3.64 -6.83 -3.85
C VAL A 60 -2.97 -8.17 -4.15
N LYS A 61 -3.48 -8.92 -5.14
CA LYS A 61 -2.92 -10.19 -5.59
C LYS A 61 -1.49 -10.04 -6.11
N LEU A 62 -1.19 -8.97 -6.85
CA LEU A 62 0.16 -8.72 -7.36
C LEU A 62 1.15 -8.47 -6.22
N ARG A 63 0.78 -7.64 -5.22
CA ARG A 63 1.61 -7.41 -4.02
C ARG A 63 1.80 -8.68 -3.22
N HIS A 64 0.75 -9.47 -3.07
CA HIS A 64 0.80 -10.78 -2.41
C HIS A 64 1.75 -11.72 -3.13
N LYS A 65 1.60 -11.89 -4.45
CA LYS A 65 2.47 -12.75 -5.26
C LYS A 65 3.94 -12.41 -5.08
N TRP A 66 4.32 -11.14 -5.29
CA TRP A 66 5.71 -10.72 -5.18
C TRP A 66 6.28 -10.92 -3.78
N LEU A 67 5.47 -10.69 -2.75
CA LEU A 67 5.90 -10.90 -1.37
C LEU A 67 6.04 -12.38 -1.03
N MET A 68 5.13 -13.24 -1.49
CA MET A 68 5.22 -14.69 -1.31
C MET A 68 6.41 -15.29 -2.06
N ASP A 69 6.67 -14.84 -3.29
CA ASP A 69 7.85 -15.23 -4.06
C ASP A 69 9.14 -14.87 -3.31
N TYR A 70 9.17 -13.71 -2.65
CA TYR A 70 10.30 -13.30 -1.81
C TYR A 70 10.40 -14.13 -0.53
N CYS A 71 9.30 -14.31 0.20
CA CYS A 71 9.27 -15.08 1.44
C CYS A 71 9.66 -16.56 1.22
N GLY A 72 9.21 -17.14 0.11
CA GLY A 72 9.51 -18.52 -0.32
C GLY A 72 10.90 -18.72 -0.91
N GLY A 73 11.67 -17.64 -1.16
CA GLY A 73 13.03 -17.72 -1.71
C GLY A 73 13.09 -17.88 -3.24
N SER A 74 11.96 -17.76 -3.95
CA SER A 74 11.89 -17.78 -5.41
C SER A 74 12.49 -16.53 -6.05
N THR A 75 12.59 -15.42 -5.31
CA THR A 75 13.17 -14.16 -5.78
C THR A 75 14.00 -13.47 -4.70
N THR A 76 14.95 -12.62 -5.11
CA THR A 76 15.76 -11.82 -4.19
C THR A 76 15.03 -10.56 -3.73
N TYR A 77 15.48 -9.97 -2.61
CA TYR A 77 14.91 -8.71 -2.13
C TYR A 77 15.01 -7.58 -3.16
N GLU A 78 16.12 -7.50 -3.91
CA GLU A 78 16.31 -6.50 -4.96
C GLU A 78 15.29 -6.65 -6.11
N CYS A 79 15.01 -7.89 -6.51
CA CYS A 79 14.02 -8.18 -7.54
C CYS A 79 12.60 -7.87 -7.04
N PHE A 80 12.29 -8.25 -5.80
CA PHE A 80 11.04 -7.86 -5.13
C PHE A 80 10.86 -6.35 -5.08
N LYS A 81 11.90 -5.60 -4.65
CA LYS A 81 11.89 -4.13 -4.58
C LYS A 81 11.68 -3.46 -5.94
N LYS A 82 12.20 -4.04 -7.03
CA LYS A 82 11.96 -3.53 -8.39
C LYS A 82 10.51 -3.66 -8.83
N HIS A 83 9.83 -4.76 -8.47
CA HIS A 83 8.47 -5.04 -8.92
C HIS A 83 7.38 -4.53 -7.98
N ALA A 84 7.68 -4.45 -6.68
CA ALA A 84 6.76 -3.98 -5.65
C ALA A 84 7.45 -2.94 -4.73
N PRO A 85 7.88 -1.78 -5.28
CA PRO A 85 8.68 -0.80 -4.54
C PRO A 85 7.98 -0.26 -3.30
N PHE A 86 6.67 -0.01 -3.38
CA PHE A 86 5.88 0.47 -2.23
C PHE A 86 5.80 -0.60 -1.12
N THR A 87 5.54 -1.86 -1.48
CA THR A 87 5.51 -2.97 -0.51
C THR A 87 6.88 -3.14 0.17
N ALA A 88 7.97 -3.07 -0.59
CA ALA A 88 9.33 -3.16 -0.09
C ALA A 88 9.66 -2.01 0.86
N TYR A 89 9.33 -0.77 0.47
CA TYR A 89 9.48 0.41 1.32
C TYR A 89 8.73 0.28 2.64
N GLU A 90 7.46 -0.16 2.60
CA GLU A 90 6.65 -0.35 3.80
C GLU A 90 7.21 -1.46 4.70
N LEU A 91 7.78 -2.50 4.11
CA LEU A 91 8.40 -3.60 4.83
C LEU A 91 9.65 -3.15 5.60
N GLU A 92 10.50 -2.34 4.96
CA GLU A 92 11.70 -1.73 5.57
C GLU A 92 11.30 -0.71 6.66
N ARG A 93 10.45 0.26 6.31
CA ARG A 93 10.03 1.34 7.21
C ARG A 93 9.34 0.82 8.46
N GLN A 94 8.53 -0.24 8.35
CA GLN A 94 7.84 -0.84 9.50
C GLN A 94 8.69 -1.87 10.27
N GLY A 95 9.96 -2.08 9.89
CA GLY A 95 10.86 -3.04 10.55
C GLY A 95 10.42 -4.50 10.44
N LYS A 96 9.60 -4.84 9.44
CA LYS A 96 8.98 -6.17 9.31
C LYS A 96 9.82 -7.16 8.50
N LEU A 97 10.87 -6.69 7.81
CA LEU A 97 11.69 -7.50 6.91
C LEU A 97 12.18 -8.83 7.53
N GLN A 98 12.61 -8.81 8.79
CA GLN A 98 13.14 -10.01 9.47
C GLN A 98 12.07 -11.02 9.88
N ASN A 99 10.84 -10.56 10.13
CA ASN A 99 9.74 -11.38 10.67
C ASN A 99 8.61 -11.59 9.66
N ILE A 100 8.76 -11.11 8.43
CA ILE A 100 7.67 -11.10 7.44
C ILE A 100 7.17 -12.50 7.09
N LYS A 101 8.05 -13.51 7.08
CA LYS A 101 7.69 -14.91 6.86
C LYS A 101 6.71 -15.41 7.92
N LYS A 102 6.99 -15.09 9.19
CA LYS A 102 6.10 -15.40 10.33
C LYS A 102 4.78 -14.63 10.24
N ILE A 103 4.83 -13.34 9.87
CA ILE A 103 3.63 -12.49 9.73
C ILE A 103 2.71 -13.03 8.63
N MET A 104 3.27 -13.59 7.56
CA MET A 104 2.54 -14.20 6.46
C MET A 104 2.11 -15.64 6.73
N SER A 105 2.30 -16.15 7.94
CA SER A 105 1.99 -17.55 8.31
C SER A 105 2.63 -18.59 7.39
N LEU A 106 3.82 -18.26 6.86
CA LEU A 106 4.68 -19.21 6.16
C LEU A 106 5.57 -19.86 7.22
N ASP A 107 5.03 -20.91 7.86
CA ASP A 107 5.78 -21.84 8.69
C ASP A 107 6.51 -22.89 7.83
#